data_AF-K9P9Q7-F1
#
_entry.id   AF-K9P9Q7-F1
#
_cell.length_a   1.000
_cell.length_b   1.000
_cell.length_c   1.000
_cell.angle_alpha   90.00
_cell.angle_beta   90.00
_cell.angle_gamma   90.00
#
_symmetry.space_group_name_H-M   'P 1'
#
loop_
_entity.id
_entity.type
_entity.pdbx_description
1 polymer ?
#
loop_
_entity_poly.entity_id
_entity_poly.type
_entity_poly.pdbx_seq_one_letter_code
_entity_poly.pdbx_strand_id
1 'polypeptide(L)'
;MAPPPQRRIGLTGGIASGKSTVGRLLAERGLPVLDADVYAREALEPGSAGARAVLERYGERVALAGAPEPALDRAALGRIVFHDAAQLRWLEQLVHPLVRQRFAAELERLQQAPAVVLMIPLLFEAGLEGLCSETWLVDCDEDQQLQRLMGRDQLSEADARARLAAQWPLSRKRALAMLVLDNRGGPDALAAQVERALTPSAAR
;
A
#
# COMPACT_ATOMS: atom_id res chain seq x y z
N MET A 1 -2.73 -16.88 -15.85
CA MET A 1 -1.26 -16.92 -15.71
C MET A 1 -0.92 -17.96 -14.65
N ALA A 2 0.14 -18.74 -14.84
CA ALA A 2 0.66 -19.60 -13.76
C ALA A 2 1.22 -18.71 -12.63
N PRO A 3 1.09 -19.12 -11.35
CA PRO A 3 1.65 -18.37 -10.24
C PRO A 3 3.18 -18.27 -10.37
N PRO A 4 3.80 -17.21 -9.85
CA PRO A 4 5.26 -17.07 -9.86
C PRO A 4 5.92 -18.26 -9.11
N PRO A 5 7.11 -18.70 -9.53
CA PRO A 5 7.80 -19.84 -8.91
C PRO A 5 8.26 -19.54 -7.47
N GLN A 6 8.52 -18.28 -7.16
CA GLN A 6 8.79 -17.80 -5.80
C GLN A 6 7.48 -17.55 -5.06
N ARG A 7 7.41 -17.93 -3.78
CA ARG A 7 6.27 -17.59 -2.91
C ARG A 7 6.21 -16.07 -2.70
N ARG A 8 5.24 -15.41 -3.31
CA ARG A 8 5.01 -13.96 -3.22
C ARG A 8 3.68 -13.70 -2.54
N ILE A 9 3.74 -13.23 -1.30
CA ILE A 9 2.57 -12.91 -0.48
C ILE A 9 2.15 -11.48 -0.80
N GLY A 10 1.06 -11.32 -1.55
CA GLY A 10 0.42 -10.03 -1.78
C GLY A 10 -0.34 -9.58 -0.53
N LEU A 11 0.28 -8.76 0.30
CA LEU A 11 -0.34 -8.23 1.52
C LEU A 11 -1.09 -6.93 1.19
N THR A 12 -2.42 -7.00 1.25
CA THR A 12 -3.30 -5.87 0.96
C THR A 12 -4.23 -5.54 2.13
N GLY A 13 -4.97 -4.46 1.99
CA GLY A 13 -5.81 -3.88 3.03
C GLY A 13 -6.34 -2.52 2.60
N GLY A 14 -7.31 -2.02 3.35
CA GLY A 14 -7.74 -0.63 3.25
C GLY A 14 -6.82 0.30 4.03
N ILE A 15 -6.96 1.60 3.81
CA ILE A 15 -6.32 2.61 4.65
C ILE A 15 -6.64 2.36 6.13
N ALA A 16 -5.62 2.46 6.98
CA ALA A 16 -5.73 2.23 8.42
C ALA A 16 -6.25 0.82 8.84
N SER A 17 -6.19 -0.19 7.97
CA SER A 17 -6.63 -1.55 8.31
C SER A 17 -5.64 -2.35 9.17
N GLY A 18 -4.41 -1.86 9.37
CA GLY A 18 -3.34 -2.55 10.12
C GLY A 18 -2.36 -3.34 9.26
N LYS A 19 -2.37 -3.12 7.94
CA LYS A 19 -1.44 -3.70 6.97
C LYS A 19 0.04 -3.58 7.38
N SER A 20 0.46 -2.41 7.89
CA SER A 20 1.84 -2.18 8.37
C SER A 20 2.19 -3.03 9.58
N THR A 21 1.23 -3.31 10.47
CA THR A 21 1.43 -4.22 11.62
C THR A 21 1.72 -5.63 11.14
N VAL A 22 0.94 -6.15 10.19
CA VAL A 22 1.18 -7.47 9.60
C VAL A 22 2.50 -7.50 8.82
N GLY A 23 2.81 -6.45 8.05
CA GLY A 23 4.10 -6.33 7.36
C GLY A 23 5.27 -6.41 8.34
N ARG A 24 5.19 -5.71 9.48
CA ARG A 24 6.22 -5.78 10.54
C ARG A 24 6.35 -7.19 11.13
N LEU A 25 5.23 -7.82 11.47
CA LEU A 25 5.23 -9.20 12.00
C LEU A 25 5.89 -10.19 11.03
N LEU A 26 5.61 -10.06 9.73
CA LEU A 26 6.22 -10.91 8.69
C LEU A 26 7.73 -10.63 8.55
N ALA A 27 8.13 -9.35 8.62
CA ALA A 27 9.55 -8.96 8.59
C ALA A 27 10.33 -9.50 9.80
N GLU A 28 9.73 -9.47 11.00
CA GLU A 28 10.28 -10.06 12.23
C GLU A 28 10.50 -11.57 12.10
N ARG A 29 9.79 -12.24 11.18
CA ARG A 29 9.99 -13.66 10.83
C ARG A 29 10.94 -13.89 9.65
N GLY A 30 11.67 -12.87 9.25
CA GLY A 30 12.73 -12.96 8.25
C GLY A 30 12.26 -12.88 6.80
N LEU A 31 10.98 -12.55 6.54
CA LEU A 31 10.51 -12.34 5.18
C LEU A 31 10.87 -10.93 4.71
N PRO A 32 11.52 -10.76 3.55
CA PRO A 32 11.67 -9.45 2.92
C PRO A 32 10.30 -8.84 2.64
N VAL A 33 10.13 -7.56 2.99
CA VAL A 33 8.90 -6.80 2.75
C VAL A 33 9.20 -5.68 1.76
N LEU A 34 8.52 -5.73 0.61
CA LEU A 34 8.56 -4.72 -0.42
C LEU A 34 7.27 -3.89 -0.34
N ASP A 35 7.38 -2.57 -0.13
CA ASP A 35 6.24 -1.71 0.17
C ASP A 35 5.94 -0.71 -0.95
N ALA A 36 4.77 -0.83 -1.56
CA ALA A 36 4.29 0.08 -2.59
C ALA A 36 4.17 1.53 -2.08
N ASP A 37 3.81 1.75 -0.81
CA ASP A 37 3.68 3.09 -0.23
C ASP A 37 5.07 3.75 -0.09
N VAL A 38 6.12 2.96 0.16
CA VAL A 38 7.52 3.44 0.15
C VAL A 38 7.94 3.77 -1.27
N TYR A 39 7.74 2.88 -2.24
CA TYR A 39 8.12 3.12 -3.63
C TYR A 39 7.37 4.30 -4.25
N ALA A 40 6.09 4.49 -3.92
CA ALA A 40 5.32 5.65 -4.36
C ALA A 40 5.87 6.95 -3.77
N ARG A 41 6.39 6.90 -2.53
CA ARG A 41 7.06 8.03 -1.89
C ARG A 41 8.42 8.30 -2.53
N GLU A 42 9.24 7.29 -2.79
CA GLU A 42 10.52 7.42 -3.50
C GLU A 42 10.32 8.03 -4.91
N ALA A 43 9.26 7.61 -5.61
CA ALA A 43 8.91 8.12 -6.94
C ALA A 43 8.61 9.63 -6.97
N LEU A 44 8.36 10.24 -5.81
CA LEU A 44 8.03 11.66 -5.63
C LEU A 44 9.04 12.36 -4.70
N GLU A 45 10.24 11.80 -4.52
CA GLU A 45 11.33 12.48 -3.82
C GLU A 45 11.92 13.62 -4.66
N PRO A 46 12.55 14.64 -4.03
CA PRO A 46 13.24 15.70 -4.76
C PRO A 46 14.19 15.15 -5.83
N GLY A 47 14.25 15.80 -6.99
CA GLY A 47 15.05 15.37 -8.13
C GLY A 47 14.49 14.20 -8.96
N SER A 48 13.51 13.44 -8.42
CA SER A 48 12.87 12.34 -9.17
C SER A 48 12.09 12.85 -10.40
N ALA A 49 11.90 11.97 -11.39
CA ALA A 49 11.09 12.29 -12.57
C ALA A 49 9.62 12.52 -12.21
N GLY A 50 9.09 11.78 -11.22
CA GLY A 50 7.72 11.98 -10.73
C GLY A 50 7.55 13.32 -10.04
N ALA A 51 8.49 13.74 -9.18
CA ALA A 51 8.43 15.06 -8.56
C ALA A 51 8.45 16.20 -9.58
N ARG A 52 9.32 16.11 -10.60
CA ARG A 52 9.38 17.09 -11.70
C ARG A 52 8.05 17.19 -12.45
N ALA A 53 7.46 16.07 -12.85
CA ALA A 53 6.17 16.06 -13.56
C ALA A 53 5.02 16.65 -12.71
N VAL A 54 5.02 16.42 -11.40
CA VAL A 54 4.04 17.01 -10.48
C VAL A 54 4.24 18.52 -10.35
N LEU A 55 5.48 19.00 -10.22
CA LEU A 55 5.80 20.42 -10.17
C LEU A 55 5.46 21.13 -11.48
N GLU A 56 5.73 20.51 -12.63
CA GLU A 56 5.35 21.03 -13.95
C GLU A 56 3.83 21.18 -14.09
N ARG A 57 3.04 20.24 -13.55
CA ARG A 57 1.58 20.29 -13.65
C ARG A 57 0.92 21.29 -12.72
N TYR A 58 1.36 21.35 -11.46
CA TYR A 58 0.65 22.12 -10.42
C TYR A 58 1.39 23.37 -9.96
N GLY A 59 2.66 23.53 -10.33
CA GLY A 59 3.48 24.69 -10.01
C GLY A 59 3.61 24.93 -8.51
N GLU A 60 3.58 26.21 -8.14
CA GLU A 60 3.76 26.69 -6.76
C GLU A 60 2.74 26.11 -5.77
N ARG A 61 1.57 25.67 -6.24
CA ARG A 61 0.51 25.10 -5.39
C ARG A 61 0.94 23.86 -4.62
N VAL A 62 1.98 23.16 -5.10
CA VAL A 62 2.52 21.94 -4.50
C VAL A 62 4.02 22.01 -4.31
N ALA A 63 4.64 23.18 -4.49
CA ALA A 63 6.07 23.36 -4.29
C ALA A 63 6.34 23.74 -2.83
N LEU A 64 7.35 23.12 -2.22
CA LEU A 64 7.82 23.49 -0.90
C LEU A 64 8.76 24.69 -1.02
N ALA A 65 8.40 25.81 -0.40
CA ALA A 65 9.20 27.02 -0.46
C ALA A 65 10.53 26.87 0.33
N GLY A 66 11.61 27.44 -0.20
CA GLY A 66 12.90 27.52 0.51
C GLY A 66 13.71 26.22 0.57
N ALA A 67 13.32 25.18 -0.16
CA ALA A 67 14.13 23.98 -0.30
C ALA A 67 15.32 24.23 -1.26
N PRO A 68 16.50 23.66 -0.99
CA PRO A 68 17.68 23.80 -1.86
C PRO A 68 17.47 23.15 -3.24
N GLU A 69 16.59 22.16 -3.32
CA GLU A 69 16.10 21.55 -4.56
C GLU A 69 14.57 21.60 -4.61
N PRO A 70 13.95 21.70 -5.80
CA PRO A 70 12.49 21.69 -5.93
C PRO A 70 11.89 20.44 -5.28
N ALA A 71 11.17 20.65 -4.18
CA ALA A 71 10.54 19.59 -3.39
C ALA A 71 9.01 19.78 -3.37
N LEU A 72 8.27 18.68 -3.19
CA LEU A 72 6.82 18.70 -3.14
C LEU A 72 6.28 18.93 -1.72
N ASP A 73 5.36 19.87 -1.56
CA ASP A 73 4.41 19.87 -0.45
C ASP A 73 3.38 18.76 -0.69
N ARG A 74 3.63 17.61 -0.06
CA ARG A 74 2.78 16.42 -0.17
C ARG A 74 1.40 16.61 0.46
N ALA A 75 1.29 17.46 1.48
CA ALA A 75 -0.01 17.77 2.08
C ALA A 75 -0.86 18.59 1.09
N ALA A 76 -0.24 19.57 0.42
CA ALA A 76 -0.91 20.33 -0.64
C ALA A 76 -1.30 19.44 -1.84
N LEU A 77 -0.40 18.56 -2.29
CA LEU A 77 -0.72 17.60 -3.34
C LEU A 77 -1.89 16.69 -2.92
N GLY A 78 -1.86 16.17 -1.69
CA GLY A 78 -2.92 15.35 -1.12
C GLY A 78 -4.28 16.06 -1.13
N ARG A 79 -4.33 17.33 -0.72
CA ARG A 79 -5.56 18.14 -0.77
C ARG A 79 -6.14 18.23 -2.18
N ILE A 80 -5.30 18.33 -3.20
CA ILE A 80 -5.74 18.39 -4.60
C ILE A 80 -6.26 17.02 -5.07
N VAL A 81 -5.45 15.96 -4.91
CA VAL A 81 -5.78 14.66 -5.52
C VAL A 81 -6.92 13.93 -4.82
N PHE A 82 -7.06 14.05 -3.50
CA PHE A 82 -8.14 13.35 -2.79
C PHE A 82 -9.51 14.04 -2.90
N HIS A 83 -9.58 15.26 -3.46
CA HIS A 83 -10.84 15.98 -3.71
C HIS A 83 -11.25 16.00 -5.19
N ASP A 84 -10.39 15.52 -6.10
CA ASP A 84 -10.69 15.45 -7.53
C ASP A 84 -10.19 14.11 -8.10
N ALA A 85 -11.15 13.24 -8.42
CA ALA A 85 -10.87 11.90 -8.96
C ALA A 85 -10.08 11.93 -10.28
N ALA A 86 -10.16 12.99 -11.09
CA ALA A 86 -9.35 13.14 -12.29
C ALA A 86 -7.88 13.43 -11.96
N GLN A 87 -7.61 14.22 -10.92
CA GLN A 87 -6.23 14.47 -10.47
C GLN A 87 -5.63 13.24 -9.81
N LEU A 88 -6.42 12.48 -9.04
CA LEU A 88 -5.97 11.21 -8.45
C LEU A 88 -5.56 10.23 -9.55
N ARG A 89 -6.44 10.00 -10.54
CA ARG A 89 -6.12 9.11 -11.67
C ARG A 89 -4.87 9.55 -12.43
N TRP A 90 -4.68 10.85 -12.63
CA TRP A 90 -3.47 11.36 -13.28
C TRP A 90 -2.21 11.04 -12.45
N LEU A 91 -2.26 11.25 -11.13
CA LEU A 91 -1.13 10.95 -10.25
C LEU A 91 -0.83 9.44 -10.21
N GLU A 92 -1.86 8.61 -10.16
CA GLU A 92 -1.75 7.15 -10.23
C GLU A 92 -1.10 6.69 -11.54
N GLN A 93 -1.50 7.26 -12.69
CA GLN A 93 -0.89 6.96 -14.00
C GLN A 93 0.59 7.33 -14.06
N LEU A 94 1.00 8.39 -13.37
CA LEU A 94 2.41 8.78 -13.25
C LEU A 94 3.19 7.83 -12.33
N VAL A 95 2.62 7.46 -11.18
CA VAL A 95 3.34 6.76 -10.11
C VAL A 95 3.34 5.24 -10.30
N HIS A 96 2.25 4.63 -10.77
CA HIS A 96 2.13 3.17 -10.89
C HIS A 96 3.24 2.51 -11.74
N PRO A 97 3.65 3.07 -12.90
CA PRO A 97 4.76 2.49 -13.66
C PRO A 97 6.09 2.48 -12.88
N LEU A 98 6.38 3.56 -12.13
CA LEU A 98 7.60 3.69 -11.33
C LEU A 98 7.62 2.67 -10.19
N VAL A 99 6.49 2.49 -9.50
CA VAL A 99 6.33 1.48 -8.45
C VAL A 99 6.50 0.06 -9.01
N ARG A 100 5.91 -0.24 -10.18
CA ARG A 100 6.08 -1.53 -10.85
C ARG A 100 7.55 -1.81 -11.20
N GLN A 101 8.28 -0.81 -11.67
CA GLN A 101 9.71 -0.92 -11.96
C GLN A 101 10.52 -1.21 -10.70
N ARG A 102 10.23 -0.53 -9.58
CA ARG A 102 10.89 -0.79 -8.29
C ARG A 102 10.62 -2.20 -7.78
N PHE A 103 9.38 -2.68 -7.86
CA PHE A 103 9.06 -4.07 -7.53
C PHE A 103 9.84 -5.06 -8.39
N ALA A 104 9.90 -4.84 -9.71
CA ALA A 104 10.63 -5.74 -10.61
C ALA A 104 12.12 -5.83 -10.23
N ALA A 105 12.78 -4.70 -9.98
CA ALA A 105 14.18 -4.65 -9.58
C ALA A 105 14.44 -5.35 -8.24
N GLU A 106 13.60 -5.12 -7.23
CA GLU A 106 13.77 -5.77 -5.92
C GLU A 106 13.47 -7.26 -5.96
N LEU A 107 12.47 -7.69 -6.75
CA LEU A 107 12.17 -9.10 -6.94
C LEU A 107 13.30 -9.85 -7.66
N GLU A 108 13.98 -9.20 -8.62
CA GLU A 108 15.17 -9.76 -9.27
C GLU A 108 16.32 -9.92 -8.27
N ARG A 109 16.55 -8.91 -7.42
CA ARG A 109 17.57 -8.97 -6.35
C ARG A 109 17.26 -10.05 -5.31
N LEU A 110 15.98 -10.30 -5.05
CA LEU A 110 15.50 -11.28 -4.06
C LEU A 110 15.15 -12.64 -4.67
N GLN A 111 15.60 -12.96 -5.88
CA GLN A 111 15.26 -14.21 -6.57
C GLN A 111 15.59 -15.48 -5.76
N GLN A 112 16.59 -15.43 -4.87
CA GLN A 112 17.00 -16.55 -4.01
C GLN A 112 16.21 -16.62 -2.69
N ALA A 113 15.42 -15.60 -2.36
CA ALA A 113 14.57 -15.64 -1.18
C ALA A 113 13.40 -16.62 -1.40
N PRO A 114 13.14 -17.57 -0.48
CA PRO A 114 12.07 -18.55 -0.66
C PRO A 114 10.68 -17.91 -0.64
N ALA A 115 10.52 -16.81 0.10
CA ALA A 115 9.29 -16.03 0.17
C ALA A 115 9.58 -14.52 0.24
N VAL A 116 8.68 -13.71 -0.33
CA VAL A 116 8.72 -12.24 -0.28
C VAL A 116 7.31 -11.71 -0.06
N VAL A 117 7.18 -10.65 0.73
CA VAL A 117 5.91 -9.94 0.96
C VAL A 117 5.85 -8.71 0.06
N LEU A 118 4.78 -8.61 -0.72
CA LEU A 118 4.46 -7.46 -1.55
C LEU A 118 3.32 -6.69 -0.88
N MET A 119 3.66 -5.64 -0.14
CA MET A 119 2.69 -4.83 0.58
C MET A 119 2.10 -3.78 -0.38
N ILE A 120 0.86 -4.00 -0.83
CA ILE A 120 0.22 -3.22 -1.89
C ILE A 120 -1.22 -2.87 -1.47
N PRO A 121 -1.51 -1.62 -1.01
CA PRO A 121 -2.86 -1.23 -0.62
C PRO A 121 -3.88 -1.37 -1.75
N LEU A 122 -3.51 -0.97 -2.96
CA LEU A 122 -4.35 -0.98 -4.15
C LEU A 122 -4.17 -2.26 -4.99
N LEU A 123 -3.88 -3.41 -4.35
CA LEU A 123 -3.47 -4.64 -5.04
C LEU A 123 -4.46 -5.03 -6.15
N PHE A 124 -5.75 -5.09 -5.81
CA PHE A 124 -6.80 -5.50 -6.74
C PHE A 124 -7.23 -4.35 -7.66
N GLU A 125 -7.29 -3.13 -7.14
CA GLU A 125 -7.64 -1.94 -7.92
C GLU A 125 -6.65 -1.68 -9.07
N ALA A 126 -5.37 -1.96 -8.83
CA ALA A 126 -4.29 -1.77 -9.80
C ALA A 126 -4.01 -3.01 -10.67
N GLY A 127 -4.75 -4.11 -10.49
CA GLY A 127 -4.57 -5.36 -11.24
C GLY A 127 -3.19 -5.99 -11.02
N LEU A 128 -2.67 -5.93 -9.78
CA LEU A 128 -1.32 -6.38 -9.43
C LEU A 128 -1.29 -7.77 -8.77
N GLU A 129 -2.44 -8.42 -8.60
CA GLU A 129 -2.55 -9.77 -8.03
C GLU A 129 -1.75 -10.81 -8.83
N GLY A 130 -1.56 -10.61 -10.13
CA GLY A 130 -0.73 -11.47 -10.98
C GLY A 130 0.77 -11.49 -10.63
N LEU A 131 1.24 -10.53 -9.80
CA LEU A 131 2.59 -10.54 -9.25
C LEU A 131 2.75 -11.51 -8.07
N CYS A 132 1.63 -11.96 -7.49
CA CYS A 132 1.58 -12.69 -6.23
C CYS A 132 1.27 -14.17 -6.48
N SER A 133 1.83 -15.06 -5.66
CA SER A 133 1.41 -16.47 -5.62
C SER A 133 0.20 -16.66 -4.68
N GLU A 134 0.04 -15.77 -3.71
CA GLU A 134 -1.09 -15.74 -2.79
C GLU A 134 -1.43 -14.31 -2.36
N THR A 135 -2.68 -14.05 -1.98
CA THR A 135 -3.13 -12.72 -1.56
C THR A 135 -3.73 -12.76 -0.16
N TRP A 136 -3.21 -11.91 0.73
CA TRP A 136 -3.59 -11.80 2.13
C TRP A 136 -4.24 -10.42 2.35
N LEU A 137 -5.45 -10.40 2.87
CA LEU A 137 -6.16 -9.18 3.23
C LEU A 137 -6.11 -8.95 4.73
N VAL A 138 -5.64 -7.77 5.16
CA VAL A 138 -5.85 -7.29 6.53
C VAL A 138 -7.17 -6.54 6.58
N ASP A 139 -8.14 -7.14 7.28
CA ASP A 139 -9.54 -6.72 7.33
C ASP A 139 -9.87 -6.10 8.69
N CYS A 140 -10.78 -5.14 8.71
CA CYS A 140 -11.35 -4.54 9.92
C CYS A 140 -12.68 -3.86 9.55
N ASP A 141 -13.34 -3.25 10.53
CA ASP A 141 -14.58 -2.52 10.26
C ASP A 141 -14.29 -1.13 9.69
N GLU A 142 -15.21 -0.61 8.87
CA GLU A 142 -15.06 0.70 8.23
C GLU A 142 -14.96 1.83 9.28
N ASP A 143 -15.76 1.75 10.35
CA ASP A 143 -15.70 2.68 11.47
C ASP A 143 -14.34 2.63 12.18
N GLN A 144 -13.74 1.44 12.30
CA GLN A 144 -12.38 1.30 12.84
C GLN A 144 -11.34 1.93 11.91
N GLN A 145 -11.48 1.79 10.59
CA GLN A 145 -10.59 2.48 9.63
C GLN A 145 -10.69 3.99 9.80
N LEU A 146 -11.91 4.53 9.89
CA LEU A 146 -12.15 5.97 10.02
C LEU A 146 -11.54 6.50 11.32
N GLN A 147 -11.84 5.87 12.46
CA GLN A 147 -11.31 6.26 13.77
C GLN A 147 -9.78 6.21 13.81
N ARG A 148 -9.18 5.11 13.32
CA ARG A 148 -7.72 4.94 13.28
C ARG A 148 -7.07 5.96 12.35
N LEU A 149 -7.68 6.23 11.19
CA LEU A 149 -7.17 7.19 10.22
C LEU A 149 -7.18 8.61 10.78
N MET A 150 -8.31 9.03 11.36
CA MET A 150 -8.44 10.35 11.99
C MET A 150 -7.44 10.51 13.14
N GLY A 151 -7.31 9.51 14.02
CA GLY A 151 -6.39 9.56 15.15
C GLY A 151 -4.91 9.58 14.74
N ARG A 152 -4.54 8.82 13.70
CA ARG A 152 -3.15 8.75 13.22
C ARG A 152 -2.73 10.00 12.45
N ASP A 153 -3.60 10.49 11.57
CA ASP A 153 -3.25 11.55 10.60
C ASP A 153 -3.78 12.94 11.01
N GLN A 154 -4.46 13.05 12.17
CA GLN A 154 -5.09 14.29 12.68
C GLN A 154 -6.00 14.97 11.64
N LEU A 155 -6.79 14.16 10.93
CA LEU A 155 -7.66 14.62 9.85
C LEU A 155 -9.05 15.00 10.35
N SER A 156 -9.71 15.89 9.61
CA SER A 156 -11.16 16.04 9.72
C SER A 156 -11.86 14.75 9.31
N GLU A 157 -13.08 14.53 9.81
CA GLU A 157 -13.88 13.38 9.39
C GLU A 157 -14.13 13.39 7.87
N ALA A 158 -14.36 14.57 7.28
CA ALA A 158 -14.56 14.73 5.85
C ALA A 158 -13.34 14.28 5.03
N ASP A 159 -12.13 14.72 5.41
CA ASP A 159 -10.89 14.32 4.76
C ASP A 159 -10.63 12.81 4.91
N ALA A 160 -10.89 12.26 6.10
CA ALA A 160 -10.72 10.84 6.36
C ALA A 160 -11.68 9.99 5.51
N ARG A 161 -12.95 10.41 5.39
CA ARG A 161 -13.94 9.77 4.50
C ARG A 161 -13.56 9.86 3.03
N ALA A 162 -13.06 11.02 2.57
CA ALA A 162 -12.58 11.18 1.19
C ALA A 162 -11.43 10.21 0.87
N ARG A 163 -10.47 10.05 1.79
CA ARG A 163 -9.36 9.08 1.63
C ARG A 163 -9.84 7.64 1.65
N LEU A 164 -10.81 7.31 2.49
CA LEU A 164 -11.39 5.98 2.57
C LEU A 164 -12.13 5.62 1.27
N ALA A 165 -12.91 6.57 0.73
CA ALA A 165 -13.65 6.42 -0.52
C ALA A 165 -12.75 6.34 -1.77
N ALA A 166 -11.49 6.74 -1.68
CA ALA A 166 -10.52 6.63 -2.76
C ALA A 166 -10.04 5.18 -2.99
N GLN A 167 -10.38 4.23 -2.12
CA GLN A 167 -10.03 2.81 -2.24
C GLN A 167 -11.28 1.94 -2.36
N TRP A 168 -11.16 0.73 -2.90
CA TRP A 168 -12.28 -0.20 -2.83
C TRP A 168 -12.59 -0.57 -1.38
N PRO A 169 -13.88 -0.76 -1.02
CA PRO A 169 -14.26 -1.17 0.31
C PRO A 169 -13.67 -2.55 0.63
N LEU A 170 -13.30 -2.76 1.90
CA LEU A 170 -12.73 -4.03 2.37
C LEU A 170 -13.62 -5.23 2.05
N SER A 171 -14.95 -5.05 2.09
CA SER A 171 -15.93 -6.08 1.72
C SER A 171 -15.72 -6.62 0.29
N ARG A 172 -15.38 -5.75 -0.65
CA ARG A 172 -15.06 -6.15 -2.03
C ARG A 172 -13.72 -6.87 -2.11
N LYS A 173 -12.70 -6.38 -1.39
CA LYS A 173 -11.38 -7.04 -1.35
C LYS A 173 -11.44 -8.43 -0.71
N ARG A 174 -12.33 -8.62 0.28
CA ARG A 174 -12.53 -9.88 1.00
C ARG A 174 -12.91 -11.03 0.08
N ALA A 175 -13.73 -10.76 -0.95
CA ALA A 175 -14.13 -11.75 -1.94
C ALA A 175 -13.01 -12.18 -2.90
N LEU A 176 -11.91 -11.42 -2.97
CA LEU A 176 -10.79 -11.64 -3.89
C LEU A 176 -9.55 -12.21 -3.19
N ALA A 177 -9.50 -12.14 -1.86
CA ALA A 177 -8.34 -12.56 -1.07
C ALA A 177 -8.33 -14.07 -0.86
N MET A 178 -7.16 -14.68 -0.96
CA MET A 178 -6.97 -16.10 -0.64
C MET A 178 -6.95 -16.36 0.87
N LEU A 179 -6.47 -15.38 1.64
CA LEU A 179 -6.46 -15.40 3.09
C LEU A 179 -6.95 -14.06 3.64
N VAL A 180 -7.75 -14.10 4.70
CA VAL A 180 -8.21 -12.91 5.43
C VAL A 180 -7.66 -12.97 6.86
N LEU A 181 -6.99 -11.88 7.27
CA LEU A 181 -6.50 -11.64 8.62
C LEU A 181 -7.41 -10.61 9.29
N ASP A 182 -8.15 -11.02 10.32
CA ASP A 182 -9.08 -10.17 11.04
C ASP A 182 -8.34 -9.31 12.08
N ASN A 183 -8.36 -8.00 11.88
CA ASN A 183 -7.78 -6.98 12.75
C ASN A 183 -8.85 -6.12 13.47
N ARG A 184 -10.02 -6.71 13.76
CA ARG A 184 -11.02 -6.12 14.67
C ARG A 184 -10.66 -6.32 16.14
N GLY A 185 -9.96 -7.42 16.43
CA GLY A 185 -9.51 -7.79 17.78
C GLY A 185 -8.23 -7.08 18.23
N GLY A 186 -7.59 -7.64 19.26
CA GLY A 186 -6.32 -7.12 19.80
C GLY A 186 -5.08 -7.54 18.98
N PRO A 187 -3.92 -6.88 19.20
CA PRO A 187 -2.68 -7.16 18.50
C PRO A 187 -2.22 -8.63 18.59
N ASP A 188 -2.39 -9.27 19.74
CA ASP A 188 -1.99 -10.67 19.96
C ASP A 188 -2.83 -11.65 19.11
N ALA A 189 -4.12 -11.35 18.94
CA ALA A 189 -5.02 -12.14 18.10
C ALA A 189 -4.64 -12.04 16.62
N LEU A 190 -4.20 -10.85 16.17
CA LEU A 190 -3.69 -10.66 14.81
C LEU A 190 -2.34 -11.39 14.64
N ALA A 191 -1.44 -11.27 15.60
CA ALA A 191 -0.14 -11.97 15.58
C ALA A 191 -0.33 -13.49 15.48
N ALA A 192 -1.22 -14.08 16.28
CA ALA A 192 -1.53 -15.51 16.22
C ALA A 192 -2.13 -15.95 14.86
N GLN A 193 -2.86 -15.07 14.17
CA GLN A 193 -3.33 -15.35 12.80
C GLN A 193 -2.16 -15.37 11.80
N VAL A 194 -1.24 -14.41 11.87
CA VAL A 194 -0.04 -14.35 11.02
C VAL A 194 0.83 -15.60 11.20
N GLU A 195 1.03 -16.04 12.44
CA GLU A 195 1.79 -17.26 12.75
C GLU A 195 1.16 -18.51 12.11
N ARG A 196 -0.16 -18.66 12.26
CA ARG A 196 -0.88 -19.78 11.64
C ARG A 196 -0.79 -19.76 10.12
N ALA A 197 -0.80 -18.58 9.51
CA ALA A 197 -0.71 -18.41 8.07
C ALA A 197 0.69 -18.67 7.49
N LEU A 198 1.74 -18.47 8.28
CA LEU A 198 3.11 -18.80 7.90
C LEU A 198 3.40 -20.30 7.99
N THR A 199 2.71 -21.00 8.89
CA THR A 199 2.88 -22.44 9.07
C THR A 199 2.27 -23.17 7.87
N PRO A 200 3.03 -24.02 7.14
CA PRO A 200 2.45 -24.85 6.09
C PRO A 200 1.31 -25.67 6.68
N SER A 201 0.12 -25.62 6.06
CA SER A 201 -0.94 -26.55 6.44
C SER A 201 -0.45 -27.95 6.14
N ALA A 202 -0.27 -28.77 7.18
CA ALA A 202 0.04 -30.19 7.06
C ALA A 202 -1.20 -30.94 6.54
N ALA A 203 -1.61 -30.67 5.30
CA ALA A 203 -2.54 -31.43 4.48
C ALA A 203 -2.97 -30.59 3.27
N ARG A 204 -2.53 -30.97 2.07
CA ARG A 204 -3.41 -31.53 1.02
C ARG A 204 -2.62 -32.53 0.20
#